data_AF-A0A5J5F1R6-F1
#
_entry.id   AF-A0A5J5F1R6-F1
#
_cell.length_a   1.000
_cell.length_b   1.000
_cell.length_c   1.000
_cell.angle_alpha   90.00
_cell.angle_beta   90.00
_cell.angle_gamma   90.00
#
_symmetry.space_group_name_H-M   'P 1'
#
loop_
_entity.id
_entity.type
_entity.pdbx_description
1 polymer ?
#
loop_
_entity_poly.entity_id
_entity_poly.type
_entity_poly.pdbx_seq_one_letter_code
_entity_poly.pdbx_strand_id
1 'polypeptide(L)'
;MAAPALLDVDLLIFDYLLWYCTNSLLTERRLRAEDSRGEIADVARNGDNAIKLLISFHRAFTRQHPHSLLPETLSLRLRICRFAVIFLRRIDVTSHDFVPDRNERRKRTLRWLRRRGISSVLGNDFFVSPATPFSQSLLRKNSEALRQRTSGSIFGGAALCDALWEFLLLTAHIAARDGEVTDAWMMNAVDFMIQAALEEYRCHGRTGADAMNECFAVGFTPLGDLADQTTQEIAVNDLFAAQDGAIGEEFEAQRNEGLLEMVVPPGASLEGHFESLAVQYPWKEFEDGIINCLVAAFQSQPRPVLAQLEQGRLEGFDTGDVHAVLAGAGVPVEEWQ
;
A
#
# COMPACT_ATOMS: atom_id res chain seq x y z
N MET A 1 -20.46 16.07 29.76
CA MET A 1 -21.51 15.36 28.98
C MET A 1 -21.63 15.96 27.57
N ALA A 2 -20.51 16.12 26.86
CA ALA A 2 -20.42 16.73 25.52
C ALA A 2 -19.50 15.93 24.56
N ALA A 3 -19.16 14.70 24.93
CA ALA A 3 -18.19 13.86 24.21
C ALA A 3 -18.68 13.21 22.90
N PRO A 4 -19.95 12.81 22.71
CA PRO A 4 -20.33 12.04 21.51
C PRO A 4 -20.29 12.89 20.23
N ALA A 5 -20.76 14.14 20.28
CA ALA A 5 -20.77 15.03 19.11
C ALA A 5 -19.36 15.38 18.60
N LEU A 6 -18.35 15.40 19.48
CA LEU A 6 -16.97 15.70 19.08
C LEU A 6 -16.34 14.53 18.31
N LEU A 7 -16.59 13.29 18.74
CA LEU A 7 -16.12 12.11 18.03
C LEU A 7 -16.72 12.02 16.63
N ASP A 8 -18.03 12.25 16.49
CA ASP A 8 -18.71 12.21 15.18
C ASP A 8 -18.12 13.24 14.20
N VAL A 9 -17.86 14.47 14.67
CA VAL A 9 -17.20 15.51 13.87
C VAL A 9 -15.78 15.10 13.49
N ASP A 10 -15.01 14.59 14.45
CA ASP A 10 -13.63 14.16 14.20
C ASP A 10 -13.56 12.99 13.22
N LEU A 11 -14.54 12.06 13.26
CA LEU A 11 -14.68 10.98 12.28
C LEU A 11 -14.97 11.52 10.88
N LEU A 12 -15.89 12.50 10.74
CA LEU A 12 -16.19 13.13 9.44
C LEU A 12 -14.97 13.84 8.85
N ILE A 13 -14.22 14.57 9.68
CA ILE A 13 -12.98 15.25 9.26
C ILE A 13 -11.93 14.22 8.85
N PHE A 14 -11.76 13.15 9.64
CA PHE A 14 -10.78 12.12 9.32
C PHE A 14 -11.11 11.44 7.98
N ASP A 15 -12.39 11.11 7.80
CA ASP A 15 -12.91 10.47 6.60
C ASP A 15 -12.65 11.29 5.33
N TYR A 16 -12.87 12.60 5.43
CA TYR A 16 -12.56 13.57 4.39
C TYR A 16 -11.05 13.66 4.10
N LEU A 17 -10.21 13.79 5.13
CA LEU A 17 -8.76 13.95 4.95
C LEU A 17 -8.12 12.71 4.31
N LEU A 18 -8.60 11.50 4.64
CA LEU A 18 -8.14 10.28 4.01
C LEU A 18 -8.50 10.21 2.52
N TRP A 19 -9.74 10.60 2.18
CA TRP A 19 -10.17 10.71 0.80
C TRP A 19 -9.40 11.78 0.03
N TYR A 20 -9.27 12.98 0.60
CA TYR A 20 -8.59 14.13 -0.02
C TYR A 20 -7.12 13.81 -0.29
N CYS A 21 -6.43 13.17 0.67
CA CYS A 21 -5.04 12.73 0.51
C CYS A 21 -4.91 11.70 -0.60
N THR A 22 -5.76 10.67 -0.61
CA THR A 22 -5.72 9.63 -1.65
C THR A 22 -6.00 10.21 -3.04
N ASN A 23 -7.06 11.01 -3.16
CA ASN A 23 -7.44 11.68 -4.40
C ASN A 23 -6.30 12.55 -4.94
N SER A 24 -5.70 13.39 -4.08
CA SER A 24 -4.61 14.29 -4.46
C SER A 24 -3.41 13.52 -5.03
N LEU A 25 -3.04 12.39 -4.41
CA LEU A 25 -1.93 11.55 -4.87
C LEU A 25 -2.25 10.82 -6.19
N LEU A 26 -3.47 10.33 -6.36
CA LEU A 26 -3.90 9.69 -7.60
C LEU A 26 -3.99 10.69 -8.76
N THR A 27 -4.51 11.90 -8.51
CA THR A 27 -4.53 13.00 -9.50
C THR A 27 -3.11 13.41 -9.89
N GLU A 28 -2.20 13.56 -8.92
CA GLU A 28 -0.78 13.82 -9.20
C GLU A 28 -0.18 12.76 -10.11
N ARG A 29 -0.42 11.48 -9.79
CA ARG A 29 0.14 10.37 -10.57
C ARG A 29 -0.41 10.35 -12.00
N ARG A 30 -1.70 10.58 -12.16
CA ARG A 30 -2.36 10.64 -13.47
C ARG A 30 -1.79 11.76 -14.34
N LEU A 31 -1.70 12.98 -13.83
CA LEU A 31 -1.18 14.13 -14.59
C LEU A 31 0.29 13.94 -14.99
N ARG A 32 1.06 13.22 -14.17
CA ARG A 32 2.43 12.84 -14.51
C ARG A 32 2.48 11.82 -15.65
N ALA A 33 1.57 10.85 -15.68
CA ALA A 33 1.48 9.91 -16.80
C ALA A 33 1.10 10.59 -18.12
N GLU A 34 0.34 11.70 -18.05
CA GLU A 34 -0.09 12.50 -19.20
C GLU A 34 0.97 13.56 -19.65
N ASP A 35 2.16 13.65 -19.02
CA ASP A 35 3.24 14.65 -19.24
C ASP A 35 2.76 16.12 -19.21
N SER A 36 1.80 16.43 -18.34
CA SER A 36 1.24 17.78 -18.16
C SER A 36 2.17 18.67 -17.33
N ARG A 37 3.31 19.08 -17.90
CA ARG A 37 4.43 19.75 -17.18
C ARG A 37 4.10 21.03 -16.41
N GLY A 38 3.03 21.74 -16.76
CA GLY A 38 2.65 23.00 -16.12
C GLY A 38 1.96 22.83 -14.77
N GLU A 39 1.16 21.77 -14.59
CA GLU A 39 0.29 21.59 -13.41
C GLU A 39 0.90 20.68 -12.34
N ILE A 40 1.95 19.93 -12.67
CA ILE A 40 2.54 18.92 -11.79
C ILE A 40 3.09 19.54 -10.49
N ALA A 41 3.67 20.73 -10.54
CA ALA A 41 4.26 21.37 -9.35
C ALA A 41 3.19 21.76 -8.31
N ASP A 42 2.08 22.36 -8.77
CA ASP A 42 0.98 22.76 -7.89
C ASP A 42 0.25 21.52 -7.34
N VAL A 43 0.02 20.50 -8.17
CA VAL A 43 -0.63 19.26 -7.73
C VAL A 43 0.26 18.46 -6.77
N ALA A 44 1.58 18.42 -7.00
CA ALA A 44 2.51 17.81 -6.06
C ALA A 44 2.54 18.53 -4.71
N ARG A 45 2.48 19.87 -4.71
CA ARG A 45 2.35 20.66 -3.48
C ARG A 45 1.04 20.35 -2.75
N ASN A 46 -0.05 20.16 -3.48
CA ASN A 46 -1.34 19.77 -2.89
C ASN A 46 -1.25 18.37 -2.25
N GLY A 47 -0.65 17.39 -2.93
CA GLY A 47 -0.39 16.07 -2.36
C GLY A 47 0.45 16.11 -1.07
N ASP A 48 1.51 16.92 -1.06
CA ASP A 48 2.36 17.12 0.12
C ASP A 48 1.59 17.76 1.29
N ASN A 49 0.75 18.76 1.00
CA ASN A 49 -0.09 19.40 2.01
C ASN A 49 -1.14 18.44 2.56
N ALA A 50 -1.76 17.63 1.70
CA ALA A 50 -2.74 16.63 2.11
C ALA A 50 -2.14 15.60 3.07
N ILE A 51 -0.92 15.11 2.77
CA ILE A 51 -0.19 14.19 3.66
C ILE A 51 0.12 14.84 5.01
N LYS A 52 0.60 16.09 5.03
CA LYS A 52 0.90 16.82 6.28
C LYS A 52 -0.35 16.99 7.15
N LEU A 53 -1.47 17.39 6.53
CA LEU A 53 -2.75 17.55 7.23
C LEU A 53 -3.23 16.21 7.79
N LEU A 54 -3.22 15.16 6.98
CA LEU A 54 -3.60 13.81 7.40
C LEU A 54 -2.77 13.32 8.58
N ILE A 55 -1.44 13.44 8.52
CA ILE A 55 -0.54 13.02 9.59
C ILE A 55 -0.82 13.79 10.89
N SER A 56 -0.95 15.11 10.78
CA SER A 56 -1.22 15.97 11.94
C SER A 56 -2.54 15.59 12.60
N PHE A 57 -3.58 15.41 11.79
CA PHE A 57 -4.91 15.06 12.26
C PHE A 57 -4.95 13.64 12.83
N HIS A 58 -4.38 12.64 12.14
CA HIS A 58 -4.33 11.25 12.63
C HIS A 58 -3.66 11.16 14.01
N ARG A 59 -2.57 11.90 14.23
CA ARG A 59 -1.92 11.98 15.55
C ARG A 59 -2.77 12.67 16.60
N ALA A 60 -3.56 13.67 16.24
CA ALA A 60 -4.48 14.31 17.16
C ALA A 60 -5.64 13.37 17.51
N PHE A 61 -6.27 12.79 16.48
CA PHE A 61 -7.37 11.84 16.57
C PHE A 61 -7.03 10.65 17.48
N THR A 62 -5.90 9.97 17.24
CA THR A 62 -5.48 8.80 18.03
C THR A 62 -5.16 9.13 19.49
N ARG A 63 -4.64 10.34 19.77
CA ARG A 63 -4.41 10.82 21.14
C ARG A 63 -5.71 11.17 21.86
N GLN A 64 -6.66 11.74 21.14
CA GLN A 64 -7.93 12.21 21.70
C GLN A 64 -8.95 11.08 21.85
N HIS A 65 -8.88 10.07 20.99
CA HIS A 65 -9.80 8.93 20.91
C HIS A 65 -9.07 7.57 20.93
N PRO A 66 -8.23 7.27 21.93
CA PRO A 66 -7.31 6.11 21.92
C PRO A 66 -8.01 4.74 21.92
N HIS A 67 -9.29 4.69 22.28
CA HIS A 67 -10.08 3.46 22.34
C HIS A 67 -11.26 3.46 21.36
N SER A 68 -11.35 4.47 20.49
CA SER A 68 -12.40 4.52 19.49
C SER A 68 -12.14 3.48 18.42
N LEU A 69 -13.16 2.66 18.14
CA LEU A 69 -13.15 1.79 16.97
C LEU A 69 -13.58 2.61 15.77
N LEU A 70 -12.83 2.52 14.67
CA LEU A 70 -13.22 3.16 13.43
C LEU A 70 -14.36 2.36 12.78
N PRO A 71 -15.39 3.02 12.24
CA PRO A 71 -16.36 2.36 11.36
C PRO A 71 -15.65 1.60 10.24
N GLU A 72 -16.26 0.51 9.75
CA GLU A 72 -15.65 -0.36 8.74
C GLU A 72 -15.30 0.40 7.44
N THR A 73 -16.19 1.28 6.99
CA THR A 73 -15.99 2.13 5.81
C THR A 73 -14.76 3.03 5.96
N LEU A 74 -14.61 3.66 7.12
CA LEU A 74 -13.48 4.52 7.46
C LEU A 74 -12.19 3.71 7.64
N SER A 75 -12.27 2.51 8.20
CA SER A 75 -11.13 1.59 8.33
C SER A 75 -10.58 1.17 6.97
N LEU A 76 -11.47 0.84 6.02
CA LEU A 76 -11.07 0.54 4.64
C LEU A 76 -10.48 1.78 3.96
N ARG A 77 -11.04 2.97 4.19
CA ARG A 77 -10.52 4.22 3.64
C ARG A 77 -9.13 4.55 4.16
N LEU A 78 -8.91 4.35 5.46
CA LEU A 78 -7.59 4.48 6.09
C LEU A 78 -6.60 3.52 5.43
N ARG A 79 -7.01 2.28 5.17
CA ARG A 79 -6.18 1.27 4.51
C ARG A 79 -5.78 1.67 3.09
N ILE A 80 -6.75 2.10 2.28
CA ILE A 80 -6.54 2.62 0.92
C ILE A 80 -5.56 3.79 0.94
N CYS A 81 -5.78 4.76 1.83
CA CYS A 81 -4.94 5.94 1.95
C CYS A 81 -3.52 5.58 2.41
N ARG A 82 -3.39 4.73 3.44
CA ARG A 82 -2.10 4.25 3.94
C ARG A 82 -1.33 3.54 2.83
N PHE A 83 -1.97 2.64 2.08
CA PHE A 83 -1.34 1.97 0.94
C PHE A 83 -0.88 2.96 -0.12
N ALA A 84 -1.74 3.90 -0.53
CA ALA A 84 -1.40 4.93 -1.50
C ALA A 84 -0.16 5.74 -1.08
N VAL A 85 -0.11 6.16 0.19
CA VAL A 85 1.00 6.97 0.71
C VAL A 85 2.29 6.14 0.86
N ILE A 86 2.21 4.89 1.31
CA ILE A 86 3.40 4.02 1.38
C ILE A 86 3.92 3.72 -0.04
N PHE A 87 3.04 3.39 -0.99
CA PHE A 87 3.43 3.05 -2.35
C PHE A 87 4.02 4.25 -3.10
N LEU A 88 3.35 5.41 -3.05
CA LEU A 88 3.73 6.59 -3.84
C LEU A 88 4.71 7.53 -3.15
N ARG A 89 4.78 7.52 -1.82
CA ARG A 89 5.61 8.45 -1.03
C ARG A 89 6.51 7.80 0.01
N ARG A 90 6.45 6.47 0.16
CA ARG A 90 7.28 5.71 1.11
C ARG A 90 7.09 6.12 2.57
N ILE A 91 5.91 6.61 2.92
CA ILE A 91 5.57 7.11 4.26
C ILE A 91 4.47 6.24 4.84
N ASP A 92 4.67 5.75 6.06
CA ASP A 92 3.59 5.14 6.83
C ASP A 92 2.91 6.19 7.70
N VAL A 93 1.76 6.69 7.25
CA VAL A 93 0.97 7.73 7.94
C VAL A 93 0.42 7.28 9.30
N THR A 94 0.39 5.96 9.55
CA THR A 94 -0.08 5.39 10.81
C THR A 94 1.05 5.15 11.81
N SER A 95 2.30 5.13 11.34
CA SER A 95 3.47 4.97 12.19
C SER A 95 3.86 6.28 12.87
N HIS A 96 4.33 6.18 14.12
CA HIS A 96 4.84 7.33 14.85
C HIS A 96 6.01 8.00 14.12
N ASP A 97 6.93 7.19 13.59
CA ASP A 97 8.17 7.66 12.96
C ASP A 97 8.07 7.71 11.43
N PHE A 98 6.87 7.53 10.87
CA PHE A 98 6.62 7.48 9.42
C PHE A 98 7.27 6.30 8.69
N VAL A 99 7.78 5.34 9.45
CA VAL A 99 8.44 4.13 8.94
C VAL A 99 7.65 2.90 9.42
N PRO A 100 7.35 1.95 8.52
CA PRO A 100 6.74 0.67 8.90
C PRO A 100 7.56 -0.13 9.91
N ASP A 101 6.91 -0.95 10.72
CA ASP A 101 7.59 -1.82 11.68
C ASP A 101 8.25 -3.02 10.98
N ARG A 102 9.55 -2.87 10.69
CA ARG A 102 10.37 -3.92 10.06
C ARG A 102 10.56 -5.15 10.95
N ASN A 103 10.46 -5.01 12.28
CA ASN A 103 10.57 -6.16 13.17
C ASN A 103 9.33 -7.04 13.05
N GLU A 104 8.16 -6.43 12.94
CA GLU A 104 6.92 -7.18 12.74
C GLU A 104 6.91 -7.90 11.38
N ARG A 105 7.38 -7.22 10.33
CA ARG A 105 7.61 -7.83 9.01
C ARG A 105 8.47 -9.10 9.10
N ARG A 106 9.61 -9.01 9.79
CA ARG A 106 10.52 -10.15 9.99
C ARG A 106 9.88 -11.28 10.79
N LYS A 107 9.15 -10.95 11.87
CA LYS A 107 8.45 -11.95 12.69
C LYS A 107 7.39 -12.69 11.88
N ARG A 108 6.59 -11.99 11.09
CA ARG A 108 5.60 -12.57 10.16
C ARG A 108 6.25 -13.56 9.21
N THR A 109 7.33 -13.16 8.53
CA THR A 109 8.08 -14.03 7.63
C THR A 109 8.59 -15.29 8.32
N LEU A 110 9.18 -15.16 9.51
CA LEU A 110 9.65 -16.30 10.29
C LEU A 110 8.52 -17.23 10.74
N ARG A 111 7.36 -16.68 11.12
CA ARG A 111 6.16 -17.48 11.44
C ARG A 111 5.69 -18.27 10.23
N TRP A 112 5.59 -17.63 9.06
CA TRP A 112 5.18 -18.29 7.81
C TRP A 112 6.14 -19.43 7.42
N LEU A 113 7.45 -19.18 7.43
CA LEU A 113 8.48 -20.19 7.15
C LEU A 113 8.40 -21.38 8.12
N ARG A 114 8.26 -21.10 9.42
CA ARG A 114 8.12 -22.13 10.46
C ARG A 114 6.88 -22.98 10.25
N ARG A 115 5.72 -22.40 9.92
CA ARG A 115 4.47 -23.14 9.66
C ARG A 115 4.61 -24.09 8.47
N ARG A 116 5.42 -23.73 7.48
CA ARG A 116 5.72 -24.58 6.32
C ARG A 116 6.87 -25.57 6.56
N GLY A 117 7.53 -25.52 7.72
CA GLY A 117 8.67 -26.40 8.03
C GLY A 117 9.90 -26.14 7.16
N ILE A 118 10.04 -24.92 6.61
CA ILE A 118 11.16 -24.53 5.75
C ILE A 118 11.98 -23.40 6.39
N SER A 119 13.27 -23.33 6.04
CA SER A 119 14.21 -22.31 6.54
C SER A 119 14.24 -21.05 5.65
N SER A 120 13.85 -21.19 4.39
CA SER A 120 13.92 -20.17 3.34
C SER A 120 12.89 -20.49 2.26
N VAL A 121 12.34 -19.46 1.62
CA VAL A 121 11.46 -19.61 0.44
C VAL A 121 12.18 -20.28 -0.73
N LEU A 122 13.50 -20.12 -0.80
CA LEU A 122 14.33 -20.75 -1.81
C LEU A 122 14.57 -22.24 -1.50
N GLY A 123 14.36 -22.71 -0.27
CA GLY A 123 14.83 -24.03 0.16
C GLY A 123 16.33 -24.06 0.47
N ASN A 124 16.89 -25.25 0.68
CA ASN A 124 18.26 -25.43 1.18
C ASN A 124 19.34 -25.41 0.08
N ASP A 125 18.95 -25.56 -1.19
CA ASP A 125 19.90 -25.83 -2.28
C ASP A 125 20.38 -24.58 -3.01
N PHE A 126 19.83 -23.40 -2.69
CA PHE A 126 20.17 -22.17 -3.38
C PHE A 126 21.13 -21.32 -2.56
N PHE A 127 22.31 -21.08 -3.14
CA PHE A 127 23.32 -20.21 -2.55
C PHE A 127 23.01 -18.75 -2.88
N VAL A 128 22.70 -17.95 -1.87
CA VAL A 128 22.66 -16.50 -2.02
C VAL A 128 23.96 -15.90 -1.47
N SER A 129 24.61 -15.06 -2.27
CA SER A 129 25.87 -14.41 -1.90
C SER A 129 25.76 -13.69 -0.54
N PRO A 130 26.73 -13.88 0.38
CA PRO A 130 26.74 -13.20 1.67
C PRO A 130 27.08 -11.70 1.57
N ALA A 131 27.62 -11.26 0.43
CA ALA A 131 27.94 -9.86 0.16
C ALA A 131 27.03 -9.29 -0.94
N THR A 132 26.73 -7.99 -0.83
CA THR A 132 25.97 -7.28 -1.87
C THR A 132 26.83 -7.24 -3.14
N PRO A 133 26.28 -7.63 -4.30
CA PRO A 133 27.01 -7.56 -5.55
C PRO A 133 27.06 -6.12 -6.08
N PHE A 134 26.24 -5.21 -5.55
CA PHE A 134 26.08 -3.86 -6.07
C PHE A 134 27.09 -2.90 -5.45
N SER A 135 27.75 -2.12 -6.31
CA SER A 135 28.59 -1.01 -5.88
C SER A 135 27.78 0.09 -5.19
N GLN A 136 28.40 0.81 -4.23
CA GLN A 136 27.75 1.92 -3.51
C GLN A 136 27.26 3.04 -4.45
N SER A 137 27.98 3.29 -5.55
CA SER A 137 27.57 4.27 -6.56
C SER A 137 26.30 3.84 -7.29
N LEU A 138 26.17 2.55 -7.61
CA LEU A 138 24.98 1.99 -8.26
C LEU A 138 23.77 1.98 -7.33
N LEU A 139 23.94 1.56 -6.07
CA LEU A 139 22.88 1.62 -5.05
C LEU A 139 22.33 3.04 -4.88
N ARG A 140 23.23 4.04 -4.82
CA ARG A 140 22.85 5.46 -4.73
C ARG A 140 22.09 5.92 -5.97
N LYS A 141 22.58 5.57 -7.17
CA LYS A 141 21.93 5.90 -8.44
C LYS A 141 20.51 5.32 -8.50
N ASN A 142 20.34 4.05 -8.13
CA ASN A 142 19.05 3.37 -8.14
C ASN A 142 18.08 3.98 -7.11
N SER A 143 18.56 4.28 -5.90
CA SER A 143 17.78 4.95 -4.86
C SER A 143 17.35 6.37 -5.28
N GLU A 144 18.23 7.11 -5.96
CA GLU A 144 17.91 8.45 -6.46
C GLU A 144 16.90 8.40 -7.62
N ALA A 145 17.05 7.46 -8.55
CA ALA A 145 16.09 7.22 -9.61
C ALA A 145 14.70 6.88 -9.04
N LEU A 146 14.62 6.11 -7.95
CA LEU A 146 13.36 5.83 -7.25
C LEU A 146 12.73 7.09 -6.65
N ARG A 147 13.54 7.97 -6.04
CA ARG A 147 13.05 9.26 -5.50
C ARG A 147 12.56 10.20 -6.59
N GLN A 148 13.28 10.27 -7.71
CA GLN A 148 12.91 11.11 -8.85
C GLN A 148 11.56 10.67 -9.49
N ARG A 149 11.08 9.45 -9.20
CA ARG A 149 9.74 8.99 -9.61
C ARG A 149 8.59 9.60 -8.82
N THR A 150 8.89 10.34 -7.75
CA THR A 150 7.92 11.13 -6.98
C THR A 150 8.05 12.61 -7.34
N SER A 151 6.94 13.35 -7.34
CA SER A 151 6.94 14.79 -7.67
C SER A 151 6.91 15.67 -6.42
N GLY A 152 6.61 15.10 -5.27
CA GLY A 152 6.54 15.79 -3.98
C GLY A 152 7.90 16.05 -3.34
N SER A 153 7.93 17.04 -2.48
CA SER A 153 9.05 17.34 -1.58
C SER A 153 9.12 16.39 -0.39
N ILE A 154 8.02 15.73 -0.04
CA ILE A 154 7.96 14.78 1.07
C ILE A 154 8.14 13.36 0.54
N PHE A 155 9.14 12.66 1.04
CA PHE A 155 9.40 11.26 0.73
C PHE A 155 9.97 10.56 1.97
N GLY A 156 9.45 9.36 2.26
CA GLY A 156 9.82 8.60 3.45
C GLY A 156 10.85 7.51 3.21
N GLY A 157 10.93 6.56 4.14
CA GLY A 157 11.92 5.47 4.17
C GLY A 157 11.34 4.07 4.10
N ALA A 158 10.04 3.92 3.83
CA ALA A 158 9.42 2.62 3.58
C ALA A 158 9.92 2.02 2.26
N ALA A 159 10.04 0.69 2.21
CA ALA A 159 10.37 -0.04 1.00
C ALA A 159 9.10 -0.60 0.34
N LEU A 160 9.21 -1.08 -0.90
CA LEU A 160 8.12 -1.81 -1.57
C LEU A 160 7.68 -3.05 -0.82
N CYS A 161 8.58 -3.74 -0.12
CA CYS A 161 8.20 -4.89 0.69
C CYS A 161 7.24 -4.51 1.83
N ASP A 162 7.30 -3.25 2.32
CA ASP A 162 6.31 -2.73 3.28
C ASP A 162 4.98 -2.43 2.59
N ALA A 163 5.03 -1.86 1.39
CA ALA A 163 3.84 -1.59 0.57
C ALA A 163 3.13 -2.88 0.15
N LEU A 164 3.88 -3.93 -0.16
CA LEU A 164 3.37 -5.25 -0.55
C LEU A 164 2.49 -5.85 0.53
N TRP A 165 2.90 -5.76 1.79
CA TRP A 165 2.08 -6.28 2.88
C TRP A 165 0.78 -5.50 3.03
N GLU A 166 0.84 -4.17 2.91
CA GLU A 166 -0.37 -3.34 2.94
C GLU A 166 -1.29 -3.60 1.74
N PHE A 167 -0.73 -3.88 0.56
CA PHE A 167 -1.49 -4.31 -0.61
C PHE A 167 -2.25 -5.61 -0.33
N LEU A 168 -1.59 -6.64 0.20
CA LEU A 168 -2.22 -7.92 0.55
C LEU A 168 -3.33 -7.76 1.61
N LEU A 169 -3.12 -6.86 2.57
CA LEU A 169 -4.14 -6.56 3.57
C LEU A 169 -5.34 -5.83 2.97
N LEU A 170 -5.11 -4.87 2.07
CA LEU A 170 -6.16 -4.16 1.35
C LEU A 170 -6.99 -5.14 0.52
N THR A 171 -6.32 -6.04 -0.19
CA THR A 171 -6.98 -7.01 -1.06
C THR A 171 -7.75 -8.04 -0.26
N ALA A 172 -7.22 -8.49 0.89
CA ALA A 172 -7.95 -9.35 1.82
C ALA A 172 -9.25 -8.68 2.32
N HIS A 173 -9.22 -7.38 2.64
CA HIS A 173 -10.42 -6.66 3.08
C HIS A 173 -11.45 -6.50 1.95
N ILE A 174 -11.00 -6.22 0.72
CA ILE A 174 -11.90 -6.09 -0.44
C ILE A 174 -12.49 -7.44 -0.81
N ALA A 175 -11.67 -8.49 -0.90
CA ALA A 175 -12.12 -9.84 -1.24
C ALA A 175 -13.11 -10.40 -0.19
N ALA A 176 -12.92 -10.09 1.09
CA ALA A 176 -13.88 -10.46 2.13
C ALA A 176 -15.28 -9.83 1.94
N ARG A 177 -15.37 -8.71 1.21
CA ARG A 177 -16.64 -8.02 0.90
C ARG A 177 -17.23 -8.43 -0.44
N ASP A 178 -16.39 -8.48 -1.47
CA ASP A 178 -16.82 -8.56 -2.86
C ASP A 178 -16.52 -9.93 -3.50
N GLY A 179 -15.79 -10.82 -2.83
CA GLY A 179 -15.72 -12.25 -3.11
C GLY A 179 -14.80 -12.72 -4.25
N GLU A 180 -14.08 -11.85 -4.94
CA GLU A 180 -13.33 -12.24 -6.15
C GLU A 180 -11.85 -11.84 -6.12
N VAL A 181 -10.99 -12.85 -6.25
CA VAL A 181 -9.56 -12.71 -6.57
C VAL A 181 -9.40 -13.18 -8.01
N THR A 182 -8.84 -12.33 -8.88
CA THR A 182 -8.69 -12.62 -10.31
C THR A 182 -7.25 -13.01 -10.65
N ASP A 183 -7.05 -13.70 -11.77
CA ASP A 183 -5.71 -14.05 -12.28
C ASP A 183 -4.85 -12.81 -12.49
N ALA A 184 -5.45 -11.72 -13.00
CA ALA A 184 -4.78 -10.43 -13.16
C ALA A 184 -4.30 -9.85 -11.82
N TRP A 185 -5.06 -10.05 -10.74
CA TRP A 185 -4.61 -9.69 -9.40
C TRP A 185 -3.42 -10.56 -8.95
N MET A 186 -3.47 -11.87 -9.19
CA MET A 186 -2.39 -12.79 -8.81
C MET A 186 -1.09 -12.42 -9.52
N MET A 187 -1.16 -12.13 -10.83
CA MET A 187 -0.03 -11.62 -11.60
C MET A 187 0.53 -10.33 -11.01
N ASN A 188 -0.32 -9.33 -10.75
CA ASN A 188 0.10 -8.07 -10.14
C ASN A 188 0.75 -8.27 -8.76
N ALA A 189 0.26 -9.23 -7.96
CA ALA A 189 0.81 -9.55 -6.66
C ALA A 189 2.21 -10.18 -6.78
N VAL A 190 2.42 -11.09 -7.75
CA VAL A 190 3.72 -11.70 -8.03
C VAL A 190 4.71 -10.67 -8.57
N ASP A 191 4.29 -9.82 -9.51
CA ASP A 191 5.11 -8.71 -10.01
C ASP A 191 5.52 -7.77 -8.88
N PHE A 192 4.61 -7.51 -7.93
CA PHE A 192 4.94 -6.74 -6.72
C PHE A 192 6.02 -7.45 -5.89
N MET A 193 5.93 -8.76 -5.68
CA MET A 193 6.97 -9.51 -4.95
C MET A 193 8.34 -9.41 -5.62
N ILE A 194 8.39 -9.54 -6.95
CA ILE A 194 9.61 -9.40 -7.75
C ILE A 194 10.17 -7.98 -7.61
N GLN A 195 9.35 -6.94 -7.83
CA GLN A 195 9.77 -5.54 -7.73
C GLN A 195 10.22 -5.17 -6.32
N ALA A 196 9.54 -5.69 -5.29
CA ALA A 196 9.91 -5.47 -3.90
C ALA A 196 11.25 -6.10 -3.56
N ALA A 197 11.49 -7.34 -4.02
CA ALA A 197 12.77 -7.99 -3.83
C ALA A 197 13.89 -7.27 -4.62
N LEU A 198 13.64 -6.91 -5.88
CA LEU A 198 14.58 -6.14 -6.69
C LEU A 198 14.94 -4.81 -6.04
N GLU A 199 13.99 -4.08 -5.46
CA GLU A 199 14.25 -2.82 -4.73
C GLU A 199 15.16 -3.05 -3.51
N GLU A 200 14.88 -4.07 -2.69
CA GLU A 200 15.70 -4.41 -1.52
C GLU A 200 17.17 -4.71 -1.89
N TYR A 201 17.40 -5.43 -3.00
CA TYR A 201 18.77 -5.71 -3.45
C TYR A 201 19.41 -4.52 -4.17
N ARG A 202 18.72 -3.91 -5.15
CA ARG A 202 19.28 -2.90 -6.06
C ARG A 202 19.33 -1.49 -5.49
N CYS A 203 18.47 -1.16 -4.51
CA CYS A 203 18.43 0.16 -3.89
C CYS A 203 18.98 0.11 -2.46
N HIS A 204 18.65 -0.94 -1.69
CA HIS A 204 19.04 -1.04 -0.29
C HIS A 204 20.26 -1.93 -0.02
N GLY A 205 20.78 -2.62 -1.05
CA GLY A 205 21.99 -3.43 -0.93
C GLY A 205 21.85 -4.61 0.03
N ARG A 206 20.64 -5.17 0.15
CA ARG A 206 20.41 -6.39 0.93
C ARG A 206 21.29 -7.55 0.43
N THR A 207 21.51 -8.51 1.32
CA THR A 207 22.30 -9.72 1.06
C THR A 207 21.55 -10.95 1.55
N GLY A 208 21.98 -12.14 1.13
CA GLY A 208 21.35 -13.38 1.53
C GLY A 208 19.89 -13.50 1.05
N ALA A 209 19.16 -14.48 1.59
CA ALA A 209 17.79 -14.78 1.19
C ALA A 209 16.72 -13.93 1.91
N ASP A 210 17.11 -13.08 2.88
CA ASP A 210 16.16 -12.39 3.76
C ASP A 210 15.17 -11.50 3.00
N ALA A 211 15.62 -10.78 1.96
CA ALA A 211 14.71 -9.95 1.17
C ALA A 211 13.69 -10.79 0.38
N MET A 212 14.12 -11.90 -0.22
CA MET A 212 13.21 -12.85 -0.89
C MET A 212 12.26 -13.50 0.10
N ASN A 213 12.76 -13.92 1.28
CA ASN A 213 11.92 -14.43 2.36
C ASN A 213 10.85 -13.42 2.76
N GLU A 214 11.21 -12.14 2.92
CA GLU A 214 10.26 -11.11 3.32
C GLU A 214 9.18 -10.83 2.24
N CYS A 215 9.54 -10.92 0.96
CA CYS A 215 8.63 -10.66 -0.16
C CYS A 215 7.77 -11.87 -0.54
N PHE A 216 8.35 -13.08 -0.55
CA PHE A 216 7.69 -14.31 -1.04
C PHE A 216 7.13 -15.22 0.06
N ALA A 217 7.34 -14.92 1.35
CA ALA A 217 6.67 -15.63 2.45
C ALA A 217 5.20 -15.18 2.58
N VAL A 218 4.42 -15.50 1.55
CA VAL A 218 3.02 -15.13 1.36
C VAL A 218 2.29 -16.33 0.73
N GLY A 219 1.03 -16.51 1.09
CA GLY A 219 0.18 -17.61 0.65
C GLY A 219 -0.37 -18.40 1.84
N PHE A 220 -1.22 -19.36 1.53
CA PHE A 220 -1.86 -20.20 2.54
C PHE A 220 -0.84 -20.95 3.40
N THR A 221 -1.07 -20.90 4.72
CA THR A 221 -0.42 -21.76 5.70
C THR A 221 -1.47 -22.33 6.64
N PRO A 222 -1.38 -23.61 7.04
CA PRO A 222 -2.21 -24.13 8.11
C PRO A 222 -2.02 -23.26 9.35
N LEU A 223 -3.10 -22.62 9.80
CA LEU A 223 -3.08 -21.83 11.02
C LEU A 223 -2.98 -22.82 12.18
N GLY A 224 -1.84 -22.79 12.88
CA GLY A 224 -1.62 -23.56 14.10
C GLY A 224 -2.36 -22.91 15.28
N ASP A 225 -1.72 -22.84 16.44
CA ASP A 225 -2.29 -22.17 17.60
C ASP A 225 -2.60 -20.69 17.27
N LEU A 226 -3.83 -20.24 17.55
CA LEU A 226 -4.34 -18.91 17.22
C LEU A 226 -3.67 -17.82 18.06
N ALA A 227 -3.08 -18.18 19.20
CA ALA A 227 -2.46 -17.25 20.15
C ALA A 227 -1.25 -16.47 19.57
N ASP A 228 -0.59 -17.01 18.53
CA ASP A 228 0.58 -16.40 17.89
C ASP A 228 0.25 -15.57 16.64
N GLN A 229 -1.04 -15.40 16.32
CA GLN A 229 -1.51 -14.84 15.06
C GLN A 229 -2.18 -13.48 15.24
N THR A 230 -1.89 -12.55 14.34
CA THR A 230 -2.60 -11.27 14.31
C THR A 230 -3.86 -11.40 13.45
N THR A 231 -4.90 -10.62 13.73
CA THR A 231 -6.12 -10.56 12.89
C THR A 231 -5.79 -10.25 11.42
N GLN A 232 -4.72 -9.48 11.20
CA GLN A 232 -4.21 -9.15 9.86
C GLN A 232 -3.62 -10.36 9.14
N GLU A 233 -2.84 -11.20 9.83
CA GLU A 233 -2.33 -12.45 9.25
C GLU A 233 -3.46 -13.43 8.92
N ILE A 234 -4.47 -13.53 9.80
CA ILE A 234 -5.63 -14.38 9.57
C ILE A 234 -6.37 -13.92 8.31
N ALA A 235 -6.68 -12.62 8.18
CA ALA A 235 -7.37 -12.09 7.01
C ALA A 235 -6.61 -12.36 5.69
N VAL A 236 -5.28 -12.21 5.68
CA VAL A 236 -4.46 -12.54 4.50
C VAL A 236 -4.39 -14.04 4.26
N ASN A 237 -4.39 -14.88 5.29
CA ASN A 237 -4.43 -16.33 5.11
C ASN A 237 -5.78 -16.79 4.54
N ASP A 238 -6.88 -16.20 5.01
CA ASP A 238 -8.24 -16.48 4.55
C ASP A 238 -8.44 -16.12 3.07
N LEU A 239 -7.77 -15.05 2.59
CA LEU A 239 -7.73 -14.70 1.17
C LEU A 239 -7.30 -15.88 0.29
N PHE A 240 -6.34 -16.69 0.75
CA PHE A 240 -5.83 -17.86 0.03
C PHE A 240 -6.55 -19.16 0.37
N ALA A 241 -7.34 -19.18 1.44
CA ALA A 241 -8.20 -20.32 1.79
C ALA A 241 -9.56 -20.28 1.06
N ALA A 242 -9.85 -19.20 0.35
CA ALA A 242 -11.07 -19.04 -0.44
C ALA A 242 -11.20 -20.12 -1.53
N GLN A 243 -12.45 -20.37 -1.94
CA GLN A 243 -12.80 -21.36 -2.97
C GLN A 243 -12.19 -22.76 -2.73
N ASP A 244 -12.34 -23.27 -1.50
CA ASP A 244 -11.79 -24.56 -1.07
C ASP A 244 -10.27 -24.71 -1.28
N GLY A 245 -9.55 -23.58 -1.34
CA GLY A 245 -8.10 -23.53 -1.52
C GLY A 245 -7.62 -23.41 -2.98
N ALA A 246 -8.52 -23.42 -3.97
CA ALA A 246 -8.13 -23.32 -5.39
C ALA A 246 -7.32 -22.05 -5.70
N ILE A 247 -7.74 -20.91 -5.15
CA ILE A 247 -7.01 -19.64 -5.25
C ILE A 247 -5.62 -19.75 -4.64
N GLY A 248 -5.51 -20.44 -3.49
CA GLY A 248 -4.24 -20.66 -2.81
C GLY A 248 -3.27 -21.51 -3.63
N GLU A 249 -3.76 -22.57 -4.28
CA GLU A 249 -2.97 -23.46 -5.15
C GLU A 249 -2.47 -22.73 -6.40
N GLU A 250 -3.35 -21.99 -7.08
CA GLU A 250 -3.00 -21.23 -8.28
C GLU A 250 -1.99 -20.11 -7.96
N PHE A 251 -2.25 -19.36 -6.90
CA PHE A 251 -1.34 -18.32 -6.45
C PHE A 251 0.02 -18.90 -6.05
N GLU A 252 0.04 -20.07 -5.41
CA GLU A 252 1.29 -20.75 -5.05
C GLU A 252 2.10 -21.15 -6.30
N ALA A 253 1.45 -21.62 -7.37
CA ALA A 253 2.12 -21.91 -8.63
C ALA A 253 2.77 -20.64 -9.23
N GLN A 254 2.00 -19.56 -9.39
CA GLN A 254 2.51 -18.29 -9.95
C GLN A 254 3.61 -17.66 -9.07
N ARG A 255 3.45 -17.71 -7.74
CA ARG A 255 4.45 -17.23 -6.78
C ARG A 255 5.76 -18.01 -6.93
N ASN A 256 5.69 -19.33 -7.09
CA ASN A 256 6.88 -20.16 -7.26
C ASN A 256 7.58 -19.89 -8.60
N GLU A 257 6.82 -19.64 -9.68
CA GLU A 257 7.39 -19.21 -10.96
C GLU A 257 8.12 -17.87 -10.83
N GLY A 258 7.49 -16.85 -10.22
CA GLY A 258 8.13 -15.57 -9.96
C GLY A 258 9.34 -15.66 -9.03
N LEU A 259 9.33 -16.59 -8.07
CA LEU A 259 10.49 -16.85 -7.21
C LEU A 259 11.64 -17.51 -7.97
N LEU A 260 11.35 -18.41 -8.91
CA LEU A 260 12.37 -19.05 -9.75
C LEU A 260 13.08 -18.03 -10.66
N GLU A 261 12.37 -17.03 -11.16
CA GLU A 261 12.97 -15.92 -11.92
C GLU A 261 14.01 -15.16 -11.08
N MET A 262 13.81 -15.05 -9.77
CA MET A 262 14.75 -14.39 -8.85
C MET A 262 16.01 -15.21 -8.58
N VAL A 263 16.04 -16.50 -8.93
CA VAL A 263 17.22 -17.36 -8.75
C VAL A 263 18.26 -17.06 -9.82
N VAL A 264 19.49 -16.79 -9.40
CA VAL A 264 20.60 -16.52 -10.33
C VAL A 264 21.00 -17.80 -11.07
N PRO A 265 21.02 -17.80 -12.41
CA PRO A 265 21.50 -18.94 -13.19
C PRO A 265 22.97 -19.29 -12.89
N PRO A 266 23.37 -20.56 -12.98
CA PRO A 266 24.77 -20.96 -12.80
C PRO A 266 25.71 -20.21 -13.75
N GLY A 267 26.73 -19.57 -13.19
CA GLY A 267 27.73 -18.80 -13.96
C GLY A 267 27.33 -17.35 -14.28
N ALA A 268 26.11 -16.92 -13.97
CA ALA A 268 25.71 -15.51 -14.04
C ALA A 268 26.14 -14.74 -12.78
N SER A 269 26.36 -13.43 -12.91
CA SER A 269 26.54 -12.55 -11.76
C SER A 269 25.18 -12.12 -11.20
N LEU A 270 25.07 -12.01 -9.88
CA LEU A 270 23.85 -11.55 -9.21
C LEU A 270 23.45 -10.12 -9.65
N GLU A 271 24.44 -9.22 -9.82
CA GLU A 271 24.21 -7.87 -10.35
C GLU A 271 23.64 -7.92 -11.78
N GLY A 272 24.27 -8.66 -12.68
CA GLY A 272 23.82 -8.77 -14.08
C GLY A 272 22.44 -9.39 -14.20
N HIS A 273 22.15 -10.41 -13.40
CA HIS A 273 20.85 -11.07 -13.35
C HIS A 273 19.74 -10.10 -12.91
N PHE A 274 19.95 -9.37 -11.81
CA PHE A 274 18.93 -8.45 -11.29
C PHE A 274 18.77 -7.18 -12.13
N GLU A 275 19.81 -6.72 -12.81
CA GLU A 275 19.67 -5.66 -13.82
C GLU A 275 18.88 -6.16 -15.05
N SER A 276 19.08 -7.42 -15.47
CA SER A 276 18.29 -8.05 -16.54
C SER A 276 16.81 -8.19 -16.14
N LEU A 277 16.53 -8.70 -14.94
CA LEU A 277 15.17 -8.80 -14.42
C LEU A 277 14.49 -7.42 -14.33
N ALA A 278 15.21 -6.39 -13.91
CA ALA A 278 14.66 -5.04 -13.85
C ALA A 278 14.29 -4.45 -15.23
N VAL A 279 14.88 -4.97 -16.31
CA VAL A 279 14.50 -4.66 -17.69
C VAL A 279 13.31 -5.52 -18.14
N GLN A 280 13.29 -6.80 -17.77
CA GLN A 280 12.21 -7.75 -18.07
C GLN A 280 10.90 -7.40 -17.36
N TYR A 281 10.98 -6.82 -16.17
CA TYR A 281 9.84 -6.33 -15.39
C TYR A 281 9.91 -4.80 -15.30
N PRO A 282 9.44 -4.07 -16.33
CA PRO A 282 9.49 -2.61 -16.34
C PRO A 282 8.66 -2.02 -15.20
N TRP A 283 9.22 -1.05 -14.49
CA TRP A 283 8.53 -0.35 -13.41
C TRP A 283 7.15 0.20 -13.82
N LYS A 284 7.05 0.72 -15.05
CA LYS A 284 5.83 1.37 -15.53
C LYS A 284 4.66 0.40 -15.58
N GLU A 285 4.88 -0.79 -16.12
CA GLU A 285 3.82 -1.81 -16.26
C GLU A 285 3.35 -2.30 -14.89
N PHE A 286 4.31 -2.60 -14.00
CA PHE A 286 4.03 -2.91 -12.61
C PHE A 286 3.22 -1.81 -11.91
N GLU A 287 3.67 -0.57 -12.03
CA GLU A 287 3.04 0.55 -11.35
C GLU A 287 1.64 0.83 -11.89
N ASP A 288 1.43 0.77 -13.21
CA ASP A 288 0.13 0.93 -13.84
C ASP A 288 -0.85 -0.15 -13.33
N GLY A 289 -0.41 -1.41 -13.20
CA GLY A 289 -1.20 -2.49 -12.63
C GLY A 289 -1.65 -2.21 -11.19
N ILE A 290 -0.72 -1.80 -10.32
CA ILE A 290 -1.01 -1.49 -8.92
C ILE A 290 -1.87 -0.23 -8.77
N ILE A 291 -1.62 0.82 -9.57
CA ILE A 291 -2.42 2.04 -9.56
C ILE A 291 -3.85 1.75 -10.01
N ASN A 292 -4.06 0.89 -11.00
CA ASN A 292 -5.41 0.50 -11.42
C ASN A 292 -6.17 -0.22 -10.30
N CYS A 293 -5.51 -1.15 -9.58
CA CYS A 293 -6.11 -1.77 -8.40
C CYS A 293 -6.46 -0.74 -7.32
N LEU A 294 -5.57 0.23 -7.06
CA LEU A 294 -5.79 1.28 -6.07
C LEU A 294 -6.93 2.22 -6.47
N VAL A 295 -7.02 2.61 -7.75
CA VAL A 295 -8.11 3.44 -8.27
C VAL A 295 -9.45 2.72 -8.13
N ALA A 296 -9.51 1.43 -8.49
CA ALA A 296 -10.72 0.61 -8.32
C ALA A 296 -11.15 0.53 -6.83
N ALA A 297 -10.20 0.26 -5.93
CA ALA A 297 -10.45 0.23 -4.49
C ALA A 297 -10.91 1.59 -3.94
N PHE A 298 -10.34 2.69 -4.43
CA PHE A 298 -10.73 4.04 -4.04
C PHE A 298 -12.14 4.40 -4.53
N GLN A 299 -12.48 4.00 -5.76
CA GLN A 299 -13.77 4.29 -6.39
C GLN A 299 -14.92 3.41 -5.87
N SER A 300 -14.62 2.25 -5.28
CA SER A 300 -15.64 1.39 -4.66
C SER A 300 -16.21 1.97 -3.35
N GLN A 301 -15.58 3.01 -2.80
CA GLN A 301 -16.06 3.70 -1.61
C GLN A 301 -16.95 4.91 -1.94
N PRO A 302 -18.02 5.15 -1.17
CA PRO A 302 -18.81 6.37 -1.32
C PRO A 302 -17.97 7.60 -0.97
N ARG A 303 -18.24 8.73 -1.62
CA ARG A 303 -17.54 9.99 -1.30
C ARG A 303 -17.84 10.41 0.16
N PRO A 304 -16.85 10.91 0.92
CA PRO A 304 -17.10 11.43 2.27
C PRO A 304 -18.11 12.56 2.25
N VAL A 305 -18.91 12.67 3.32
CA VAL A 305 -19.93 13.71 3.47
C VAL A 305 -19.37 15.12 3.23
N LEU A 306 -18.22 15.46 3.84
CA LEU A 306 -17.63 16.79 3.67
C LEU A 306 -17.20 17.06 2.23
N ALA A 307 -16.72 16.05 1.49
CA ALA A 307 -16.34 16.21 0.08
C ALA A 307 -17.57 16.39 -0.83
N GLN A 308 -18.74 15.86 -0.43
CA GLN A 308 -20.00 16.11 -1.14
C GLN A 308 -20.49 17.55 -0.86
N LEU A 309 -20.42 17.98 0.41
CA LEU A 309 -20.84 19.31 0.84
C LEU A 309 -20.01 20.43 0.21
N GLU A 310 -18.71 20.21 -0.04
CA GLU A 310 -17.87 21.11 -0.83
C GLU A 310 -18.42 21.37 -2.25
N GLN A 311 -19.23 20.46 -2.79
CA GLN A 311 -19.87 20.56 -4.11
C GLN A 311 -21.32 21.04 -4.01
N GLY A 312 -21.74 21.54 -2.84
CA GLY A 312 -23.11 21.98 -2.58
C GLY A 312 -24.14 20.85 -2.59
N ARG A 313 -23.73 19.58 -2.46
CA ARG A 313 -24.61 18.41 -2.58
C ARG A 313 -24.43 17.44 -1.43
N LEU A 314 -25.46 16.63 -1.18
CA LEU A 314 -25.39 15.51 -0.25
C LEU A 314 -26.29 14.39 -0.76
N GLU A 315 -25.73 13.20 -0.97
CA GLU A 315 -26.47 12.04 -1.46
C GLU A 315 -27.67 11.73 -0.55
N GLY A 316 -28.85 11.58 -1.16
CA GLY A 316 -30.10 11.34 -0.45
C GLY A 316 -30.84 12.58 0.03
N PHE A 317 -30.34 13.79 -0.23
CA PHE A 317 -30.96 15.06 0.16
C PHE A 317 -31.25 15.95 -1.06
N ASP A 318 -32.26 16.81 -0.94
CA ASP A 318 -32.54 17.84 -1.94
C ASP A 318 -31.50 18.96 -1.87
N THR A 319 -31.04 19.44 -3.02
CA THR A 319 -30.02 20.48 -3.13
C THR A 319 -30.44 21.78 -2.43
N GLY A 320 -31.73 22.11 -2.43
CA GLY A 320 -32.26 23.29 -1.73
C GLY A 320 -32.07 23.21 -0.22
N ASP A 321 -32.29 22.02 0.36
CA ASP A 321 -32.08 21.78 1.79
C ASP A 321 -30.59 21.84 2.16
N VAL A 322 -29.72 21.27 1.32
CA VAL A 322 -28.26 21.32 1.52
C VAL A 322 -27.75 22.76 1.46
N HIS A 323 -28.20 23.55 0.50
CA HIS A 323 -27.86 24.97 0.39
C HIS A 323 -28.33 25.78 1.60
N ALA A 324 -29.53 25.49 2.14
CA ALA A 324 -30.02 26.15 3.35
C ALA A 324 -29.14 25.84 4.56
N VAL A 325 -28.68 24.60 4.70
CA VAL A 325 -27.75 24.19 5.77
C VAL A 325 -26.39 24.87 5.61
N LEU A 326 -25.82 24.89 4.39
CA LEU A 326 -24.54 25.54 4.10
C LEU A 326 -24.59 27.06 4.35
N ALA A 327 -25.67 27.71 3.93
CA ALA A 327 -25.89 29.14 4.22
C ALA A 327 -26.00 29.38 5.74
N GLY A 328 -26.71 28.51 6.46
CA GLY A 328 -26.79 28.57 7.93
C GLY A 328 -25.44 28.34 8.63
N ALA A 329 -24.53 27.60 8.01
CA ALA A 329 -23.16 27.38 8.47
C ALA A 329 -22.17 28.50 8.05
N GLY A 330 -22.63 29.49 7.28
CA GLY A 330 -21.82 30.64 6.84
C GLY A 330 -20.95 30.37 5.61
N VAL A 331 -21.23 29.32 4.83
CA VAL A 331 -20.53 29.04 3.57
C VAL A 331 -21.08 29.95 2.46
N PRO A 332 -20.25 30.73 1.74
CA PRO A 332 -20.71 31.64 0.69
C PRO A 332 -21.34 30.89 -0.50
N VAL A 333 -22.43 31.45 -1.05
CA VAL A 333 -23.19 30.89 -2.20
C VAL A 333 -22.34 30.74 -3.47
N GLU A 334 -21.27 31.53 -3.59
CA GLU A 334 -20.39 31.57 -4.76
C GLU A 334 -19.49 30.32 -4.88
N GLU A 335 -19.40 29.50 -3.83
CA GLU A 335 -18.53 28.31 -3.77
C GLU A 335 -19.27 26.99 -4.13
N TRP A 336 -20.56 27.03 -4.50
CA TRP A 336 -21.40 25.84 -4.67
C TRP A 336 -21.43 25.26 -6.11
N GLN A 337 -20.40 25.53 -6.94
CA GLN A 337 -20.38 25.16 -8.37
C GLN A 337 -20.09 23.68 -8.63
#